data_AF-A0A1Y5KCZ5-F1
#
_entry.id   AF-A0A1Y5KCZ5-F1
#
_cell.length_a   1.000
_cell.length_b   1.000
_cell.length_c   1.000
_cell.angle_alpha   90.00
_cell.angle_beta   90.00
_cell.angle_gamma   90.00
#
_symmetry.space_group_name_H-M   'P 1'
#
loop_
_entity.id
_entity.type
_entity.pdbx_description
1 polymer ?
#
loop_
_entity_poly.entity_id
_entity_poly.type
_entity_poly.pdbx_seq_one_letter_code
_entity_poly.pdbx_strand_id
1 'polypeptide(L)'
;MTSKSNAEDIYRKALAKLIRKGVKISADAVAREVGNKPSAIRSDRMPDLVKAINDAAEEQAKLSAISAEEQEKAKKEIYKANADDYKKKYSKALEKIVSLENQVWELLSEIEQLKSHGKILTFNRKNNVKLSDFNDES
;
A
#
# COMPACT_ATOMS: atom_id res chain seq x y z
N MET A 1 2.16 -36.31 -8.96
CA MET A 1 3.50 -35.78 -8.58
C MET A 1 3.41 -34.30 -8.19
N THR A 2 2.79 -33.94 -7.05
CA THR A 2 2.49 -32.53 -6.73
C THR A 2 2.56 -32.16 -5.23
N SER A 3 3.24 -32.93 -4.37
CA SER A 3 3.31 -32.61 -2.93
C SER A 3 4.61 -31.93 -2.48
N LYS A 4 5.71 -32.03 -3.24
CA LYS A 4 7.03 -31.52 -2.82
C LYS A 4 7.17 -30.00 -2.94
N SER A 5 6.63 -29.37 -4.00
CA SER A 5 6.74 -27.91 -4.18
C SER A 5 6.00 -27.15 -3.08
N ASN A 6 4.78 -27.58 -2.73
CA ASN A 6 3.97 -26.88 -1.72
C ASN A 6 4.65 -26.81 -0.35
N ALA A 7 5.33 -27.89 0.08
CA ALA A 7 6.04 -27.92 1.36
C ALA A 7 7.24 -26.96 1.37
N GLU A 8 8.05 -26.95 0.32
CA GLU A 8 9.23 -26.07 0.23
C GLU A 8 8.83 -24.59 0.11
N ASP A 9 7.74 -24.30 -0.61
CA ASP A 9 7.19 -22.96 -0.76
C ASP A 9 6.75 -22.34 0.57
N ILE A 10 6.23 -23.15 1.50
CA ILE A 10 5.88 -22.70 2.85
C ILE A 10 7.14 -22.24 3.61
N TYR A 11 8.22 -23.01 3.52
CA TYR A 11 9.49 -22.63 4.15
C TYR A 11 10.14 -21.41 3.47
N ARG A 12 10.04 -21.27 2.15
CA ARG A 12 10.52 -20.07 1.43
C ARG A 12 9.74 -18.81 1.85
N LYS A 13 8.43 -18.91 2.03
CA LYS A 13 7.61 -17.82 2.58
C LYS A 13 8.02 -17.48 4.02
N ALA A 14 8.31 -18.48 4.84
CA ALA A 14 8.81 -18.27 6.19
C ALA A 14 10.19 -17.58 6.21
N LEU A 15 11.11 -17.99 5.32
CA LEU A 15 12.41 -17.33 5.14
C LEU A 15 12.24 -15.85 4.77
N ALA A 16 11.40 -15.53 3.78
CA ALA A 16 11.13 -14.14 3.38
C ALA A 16 10.54 -13.30 4.53
N LYS A 17 9.68 -13.91 5.36
CA LYS A 17 9.11 -13.26 6.54
C LYS A 17 10.16 -12.98 7.62
N LEU A 18 11.11 -13.89 7.82
CA LEU A 18 12.22 -13.71 8.78
C LEU A 18 13.20 -12.63 8.30
N ILE A 19 13.52 -12.59 7.01
CA ILE A 19 14.33 -11.53 6.39
C ILE A 19 13.70 -10.16 6.65
N ARG A 20 12.38 -10.02 6.39
CA ARG A 20 11.67 -8.75 6.62
C ARG A 20 11.64 -8.33 8.10
N LYS A 21 11.58 -9.29 9.03
CA LYS A 21 11.62 -9.03 10.47
C LYS A 21 13.02 -8.64 10.96
N GLY A 22 14.08 -8.89 10.18
CA GLY A 22 15.47 -8.64 10.59
C GLY A 22 15.94 -9.55 11.73
N VAL A 23 15.29 -10.69 11.96
CA VAL A 23 15.64 -11.66 13.01
C VAL A 23 16.76 -12.57 12.50
N LYS A 24 17.56 -13.16 13.41
CA LYS A 24 18.63 -14.10 13.05
C LYS A 24 18.11 -15.22 12.15
N ILE A 25 18.65 -15.29 10.93
CA ILE A 25 18.29 -16.30 9.93
C ILE A 25 19.06 -17.59 10.24
N SER A 26 18.34 -18.70 10.32
CA SER A 26 18.88 -20.05 10.49
C SER A 26 17.84 -21.10 10.12
N ALA A 27 18.28 -22.34 9.83
CA ALA A 27 17.36 -23.43 9.53
C ALA A 27 16.38 -23.74 10.68
N ASP A 28 16.83 -23.63 11.94
CA ASP A 28 15.97 -23.74 13.13
C ASP A 28 14.93 -22.61 13.17
N ALA A 29 15.33 -21.36 12.92
CA ALA A 29 14.39 -20.23 12.88
C ALA A 29 13.32 -20.41 11.79
N VAL A 30 13.71 -20.84 10.59
CA VAL A 30 12.79 -21.10 9.47
C VAL A 30 11.85 -22.26 9.79
N ALA A 31 12.36 -23.34 10.39
CA ALA A 31 11.53 -24.47 10.80
C ALA A 31 10.51 -24.05 11.89
N ARG A 32 10.95 -23.25 12.87
CA ARG A 32 10.11 -22.75 13.96
C ARG A 32 9.01 -21.80 13.48
N GLU A 33 9.30 -20.92 12.53
CA GLU A 33 8.28 -20.02 11.95
C GLU A 33 7.17 -20.79 11.22
N VAL A 34 7.46 -22.00 10.71
CA VAL A 34 6.48 -22.92 10.11
C VAL A 34 5.85 -23.87 11.14
N GLY A 35 6.32 -23.87 12.39
CA GLY A 35 5.84 -24.78 13.44
C GLY A 35 6.39 -26.21 13.35
N ASN A 36 7.49 -26.40 12.63
CA ASN A 36 8.11 -27.71 12.40
C ASN A 36 9.44 -27.87 13.15
N LYS A 37 9.86 -29.12 13.32
CA LYS A 37 11.15 -29.44 13.94
C LYS A 37 12.31 -29.05 13.00
N PRO A 38 13.48 -28.63 13.52
CA PRO A 38 14.65 -28.28 12.71
C PRO A 38 15.10 -29.40 11.77
N SER A 39 14.93 -30.65 12.22
CA SER A 39 15.22 -31.84 11.41
C SER A 39 14.33 -32.00 10.18
N ALA A 40 13.27 -31.21 10.02
CA ALA A 40 12.46 -31.19 8.80
C ALA A 40 13.24 -30.62 7.60
N ILE A 41 14.08 -29.60 7.84
CA ILE A 41 14.89 -28.94 6.82
C ILE A 41 16.27 -29.63 6.80
N ARG A 42 16.40 -30.69 6.01
CA ARG A 42 17.68 -31.40 5.78
C ARG A 42 18.19 -31.07 4.39
N SER A 43 19.50 -30.91 4.26
CA SER A 43 20.19 -30.69 2.98
C SER A 43 19.88 -31.79 1.95
N ASP A 44 19.77 -33.04 2.40
CA ASP A 44 19.42 -34.18 1.56
C ASP A 44 17.98 -34.12 0.99
N ARG A 45 17.06 -33.46 1.70
CA ARG A 45 15.64 -33.37 1.31
C ARG A 45 15.29 -32.08 0.58
N MET A 46 15.93 -30.97 0.95
CA MET A 46 15.66 -29.62 0.45
C MET A 46 16.99 -28.85 0.29
N PRO A 47 17.87 -29.27 -0.63
CA PRO A 47 19.21 -28.68 -0.79
C PRO A 47 19.14 -27.19 -1.17
N ASP A 48 18.21 -26.84 -2.08
CA ASP A 48 18.07 -25.48 -2.59
C ASP A 48 17.56 -24.50 -1.51
N LEU A 49 16.66 -24.96 -0.64
CA LEU A 49 16.20 -24.19 0.51
C LEU A 49 17.32 -23.96 1.52
N VAL A 50 18.10 -25.00 1.83
CA VAL A 50 19.24 -24.87 2.77
C VAL A 50 20.27 -23.88 2.24
N LYS A 51 20.57 -23.93 0.94
CA LYS A 51 21.45 -22.95 0.30
C LYS A 51 20.90 -21.53 0.44
N ALA A 52 19.62 -21.32 0.12
CA ALA A 52 18.98 -20.01 0.26
C ALA A 52 18.99 -19.47 1.71
N ILE A 53 18.86 -20.36 2.71
CA ILE A 53 18.95 -19.97 4.13
C ILE A 53 20.38 -19.54 4.49
N ASN A 54 21.39 -20.27 4.01
CA ASN A 54 22.79 -19.94 4.27
C ASN A 54 23.20 -18.64 3.58
N ASP A 55 22.85 -18.47 2.31
CA ASP A 55 23.10 -17.24 1.55
C ASP A 55 22.49 -16.02 2.27
N ALA A 56 21.23 -16.13 2.70
CA ALA A 56 20.56 -15.07 3.44
C ALA A 56 21.17 -14.80 4.83
N ALA A 57 21.67 -15.84 5.52
CA ALA A 57 22.38 -15.69 6.78
C ALA A 57 23.74 -15.01 6.61
N GLU A 58 24.47 -15.31 5.53
CA GLU A 58 25.73 -14.64 5.19
C GLU A 58 25.50 -13.17 4.81
N GLU A 59 24.47 -12.87 4.02
CA GLU A 59 24.09 -11.50 3.71
C GLU A 59 23.73 -10.71 4.98
N GLN A 60 22.98 -11.33 5.90
CA GLN A 60 22.67 -10.71 7.19
C GLN A 60 23.94 -10.47 8.02
N ALA A 61 24.89 -11.40 8.01
CA ALA A 61 26.18 -11.23 8.70
C ALA A 61 27.00 -10.08 8.10
N LYS A 62 27.06 -9.97 6.76
CA LYS A 62 27.72 -8.86 6.05
C LYS A 62 27.05 -7.52 6.35
N LEU A 63 25.72 -7.47 6.36
CA LEU A 63 24.94 -6.27 6.71
C LEU A 63 25.09 -5.88 8.19
N SER A 64 25.30 -6.86 9.09
CA SER A 64 25.60 -6.59 10.50
C SER A 64 27.03 -6.10 10.75
N ALA A 65 27.92 -6.25 9.76
CA ALA A 65 29.29 -5.72 9.79
C ALA A 65 29.38 -4.26 9.32
N ILE A 66 28.31 -3.71 8.75
CA ILE A 66 28.16 -2.27 8.49
C ILE A 66 27.95 -1.59 9.84
N SER A 67 28.82 -0.65 10.19
CA SER A 67 28.84 0.03 11.48
C SER A 67 27.44 0.56 11.84
N ALA A 68 27.04 0.45 13.11
CA ALA A 68 25.79 1.02 13.61
C ALA A 68 25.65 2.51 13.24
N GLU A 69 26.77 3.22 13.12
CA GLU A 69 26.84 4.62 12.69
C GLU A 69 26.45 4.82 11.22
N GLU A 70 26.80 3.90 10.33
CA GLU A 70 26.46 3.97 8.90
C GLU A 70 24.97 3.66 8.69
N GLN A 71 24.43 2.71 9.46
CA GLN A 71 22.99 2.44 9.47
C GLN A 71 22.18 3.63 10.01
N GLU A 72 22.67 4.32 11.04
CA GLU A 72 22.01 5.51 11.59
C GLU A 72 22.05 6.70 10.62
N LYS A 73 23.18 6.90 9.91
CA LYS A 73 23.30 7.91 8.86
C LYS A 73 22.33 7.66 7.72
N ALA A 74 22.27 6.43 7.20
CA ALA A 74 21.34 6.07 6.14
C ALA A 74 19.87 6.26 6.56
N LYS A 75 19.52 5.90 7.80
CA LYS A 75 18.18 6.16 8.35
C LYS A 75 17.87 7.66 8.42
N LYS A 76 18.80 8.50 8.91
CA LYS A 76 18.62 9.95 8.99
C LYS A 76 18.38 10.59 7.62
N GLU A 77 19.10 10.15 6.59
CA GLU A 77 18.90 10.63 5.22
C GLU A 77 17.52 10.26 4.67
N ILE A 78 17.07 9.02 4.89
CA ILE A 78 15.72 8.58 4.51
C ILE A 78 14.65 9.38 5.24
N TYR A 79 14.79 9.60 6.55
CA TYR A 79 13.84 10.40 7.32
C TYR A 79 13.78 11.85 6.83
N LYS A 80 14.93 12.45 6.51
CA LYS A 80 14.99 13.80 5.95
C LYS A 80 14.31 13.90 4.59
N ALA A 81 14.60 12.96 3.69
CA ALA A 81 13.96 12.90 2.37
C ALA A 81 12.44 12.74 2.49
N ASN A 82 11.97 11.87 3.40
CA ASN A 82 10.55 11.68 3.65
C ASN A 82 9.90 12.95 4.23
N ALA A 83 10.55 13.62 5.18
CA ALA A 83 10.04 14.86 5.77
C ALA A 83 9.89 15.96 4.71
N ASP A 84 10.87 16.11 3.82
CA ASP A 84 10.82 17.08 2.72
C ASP A 84 9.72 16.74 1.71
N ASP A 85 9.53 15.47 1.38
CA ASP A 85 8.44 15.01 0.50
C ASP A 85 7.05 15.27 1.13
N TYR A 86 6.86 14.94 2.41
CA TYR A 86 5.61 15.24 3.10
C TYR A 86 5.34 16.74 3.19
N LYS A 87 6.37 17.57 3.41
CA LYS A 87 6.22 19.02 3.43
C LYS A 87 5.76 19.55 2.07
N LYS A 88 6.32 19.04 0.96
CA LYS A 88 5.88 19.39 -0.40
C LYS A 88 4.45 18.96 -0.68
N LYS A 89 4.10 17.71 -0.33
CA LYS A 89 2.73 17.19 -0.48
C LYS A 89 1.72 18.00 0.32
N TYR A 90 2.07 18.38 1.55
CA TYR A 90 1.24 19.20 2.41
C TYR A 90 1.01 20.59 1.82
N SER A 91 2.06 21.30 1.39
CA SER A 91 1.93 22.62 0.75
C SER A 91 1.02 22.56 -0.48
N LYS A 92 1.23 21.57 -1.35
CA LYS A 92 0.41 21.38 -2.56
C LYS A 92 -1.05 21.07 -2.23
N ALA A 93 -1.30 20.29 -1.17
CA ALA A 93 -2.66 20.00 -0.72
C ALA A 93 -3.34 21.28 -0.20
N LEU A 94 -2.62 22.10 0.56
CA LEU A 94 -3.12 23.36 1.10
C LEU A 94 -3.48 24.35 -0.02
N GLU A 95 -2.59 24.53 -1.00
CA GLU A 95 -2.84 25.36 -2.19
C GLU A 95 -4.10 24.90 -2.94
N LYS A 96 -4.28 23.59 -3.09
CA LYS A 96 -5.47 23.02 -3.73
C LYS A 96 -6.74 23.30 -2.93
N ILE A 97 -6.70 23.18 -1.60
CA ILE A 97 -7.86 23.48 -0.74
C ILE A 97 -8.26 24.94 -0.90
N VAL A 98 -7.31 25.87 -0.78
CA VAL A 98 -7.60 27.32 -0.93
C VAL A 98 -8.16 27.63 -2.32
N SER A 99 -7.59 27.03 -3.37
CA SER A 99 -8.12 27.22 -4.73
C SER A 99 -9.54 26.70 -4.88
N LEU A 100 -9.88 25.56 -4.27
CA LEU A 100 -11.24 25.00 -4.31
C LEU A 100 -12.22 25.83 -3.50
N GLU A 101 -11.82 26.33 -2.33
CA GLU A 101 -12.64 27.23 -1.51
C GLU A 101 -13.00 28.51 -2.28
N ASN A 102 -12.03 29.10 -2.99
CA ASN A 102 -12.27 30.26 -3.84
C ASN A 102 -13.26 29.95 -4.97
N GLN A 103 -13.08 28.82 -5.68
CA GLN A 103 -14.01 28.41 -6.73
C GLN A 103 -15.44 28.19 -6.21
N VAL A 104 -15.57 27.57 -5.03
CA VAL A 104 -16.88 27.38 -4.39
C VAL A 104 -17.51 28.73 -4.07
N TRP A 105 -16.73 29.68 -3.55
CA TRP A 105 -17.23 31.02 -3.24
C TRP A 105 -17.68 31.77 -4.50
N GLU A 106 -16.89 31.73 -5.59
CA GLU A 106 -17.25 32.32 -6.88
C GLU A 106 -18.56 31.73 -7.43
N LEU A 107 -18.69 30.40 -7.43
CA LEU A 107 -19.89 29.71 -7.89
C LEU A 107 -21.12 30.07 -7.04
N LEU A 108 -20.97 30.17 -5.72
CA LEU A 108 -22.07 30.58 -4.83
C LEU A 108 -22.50 32.03 -5.12
N SER A 109 -21.55 32.93 -5.35
CA SER A 109 -21.84 34.32 -5.72
C SER A 109 -22.55 34.40 -7.08
N GLU A 110 -22.11 33.62 -8.07
CA GLU A 110 -22.75 33.55 -9.37
C GLU A 110 -24.19 33.01 -9.27
N ILE A 111 -24.41 31.95 -8.48
CA ILE A 111 -25.75 31.42 -8.21
C ILE A 111 -26.65 32.49 -7.57
N GLU A 112 -26.13 33.26 -6.62
CA GLU A 112 -26.89 34.32 -5.96
C GLU A 112 -27.26 35.46 -6.93
N GLN A 113 -26.33 35.88 -7.80
CA GLN A 113 -26.60 36.84 -8.87
C GLN A 113 -27.64 36.30 -9.86
N LEU A 114 -27.54 35.04 -10.29
CA LEU A 114 -28.52 34.45 -11.20
C LEU A 114 -29.90 34.32 -10.56
N LYS A 115 -29.97 34.02 -9.25
CA LYS A 115 -31.23 34.02 -8.48
C LYS A 115 -31.85 35.41 -8.40
N SER A 116 -31.06 36.45 -8.12
CA SER A 116 -31.56 37.82 -7.99
C SER A 116 -32.00 38.43 -9.33
N HIS A 117 -31.33 38.08 -10.43
CA HIS A 117 -31.68 38.51 -11.78
C HIS A 117 -32.79 37.66 -12.43
N GLY A 118 -33.43 36.74 -11.70
CA GLY A 118 -34.58 35.96 -12.18
C GLY A 118 -34.27 35.01 -13.35
N LYS A 119 -32.99 34.71 -13.61
CA LYS A 119 -32.53 33.98 -14.80
C LYS A 119 -32.49 32.46 -14.60
N ILE A 120 -32.96 31.97 -13.45
CA ILE A 120 -32.99 30.54 -13.12
C ILE A 120 -34.39 29.99 -13.40
N LEU A 121 -34.51 29.16 -14.44
CA LEU A 121 -35.68 28.33 -14.68
C LEU A 121 -35.68 27.16 -13.69
N THR A 122 -36.50 27.25 -12.64
CA THR A 122 -36.77 26.13 -11.74
C THR A 122 -37.76 25.18 -12.40
N PHE A 123 -37.27 24.10 -13.02
CA PHE A 123 -38.14 23.03 -13.50
C PHE A 123 -38.69 22.25 -12.29
N ASN A 124 -39.91 22.58 -11.89
CA ASN A 124 -40.63 21.84 -10.88
C ASN A 124 -40.95 20.44 -11.41
N ARG A 125 -40.20 19.44 -10.96
CA ARG A 125 -40.31 18.02 -11.36
C ARG A 125 -41.58 17.35 -10.78
N LYS A 126 -42.71 18.08 -10.74
CA LYS A 126 -44.01 17.60 -10.22
C LYS A 126 -45.05 17.30 -11.30
N ASN A 127 -44.77 17.56 -12.57
CA ASN A 127 -45.56 17.02 -13.68
C ASN A 127 -44.93 15.69 -14.12
N ASN A 128 -45.16 14.64 -13.33
CA ASN A 128 -45.05 13.28 -13.83
C ASN A 128 -46.07 13.15 -14.96
N VAL A 129 -45.59 13.20 -16.20
CA VAL A 129 -46.33 12.64 -17.34
C VAL A 129 -46.68 11.21 -16.94
N LYS A 130 -47.98 10.93 -16.80
CA LYS A 130 -48.41 9.56 -16.54
C LYS A 130 -48.14 8.78 -17.82
N LEU A 131 -47.54 7.60 -17.68
CA LEU A 131 -47.28 6.68 -18.79
C LEU A 131 -48.58 6.22 -19.51
N SER A 132 -49.76 6.61 -19.02
CA SER A 132 -51.08 6.37 -19.63
C SER A 132 -51.33 7.17 -20.90
N ASP A 133 -50.60 8.25 -21.13
CA ASP A 133 -50.93 9.21 -22.20
C ASP A 133 -50.31 8.83 -23.56
N PHE A 134 -49.67 7.65 -23.65
CA PHE A 134 -48.98 7.16 -24.86
C PHE A 134 -49.57 5.89 -25.48
N ASN A 135 -50.69 5.37 -24.96
CA ASN A 135 -51.36 4.19 -25.53
C ASN A 135 -52.76 4.53 -26.04
N ASP A 136 -52.84 5.28 -27.13
CA ASP A 136 -54.04 5.32 -27.98
C ASP A 136 -53.62 5.62 -29.43
N GLU A 137 -52.90 4.68 -30.05
CA GLU A 137 -52.93 4.50 -31.51
C GLU A 137 -52.92 2.99 -31.81
N SER A 138 -54.11 2.42 -31.98
CA SER A 138 -54.37 1.17 -32.71
C SER A 138 -55.79 1.22 -33.27
#